data_AF-A0A4U8Q834-F1
#
_entry.id   AF-A0A4U8Q834-F1
#
_cell.length_a   1.000
_cell.length_b   1.000
_cell.length_c   1.000
_cell.angle_alpha   90.00
_cell.angle_beta   90.00
_cell.angle_gamma   90.00
#
_symmetry.space_group_name_H-M   'P 1'
#
loop_
_entity.id
_entity.type
_entity.pdbx_description
1 polymer ?
#
loop_
_entity_poly.entity_id
_entity_poly.type
_entity_poly.pdbx_seq_one_letter_code
_entity_poly.pdbx_strand_id
1 'polypeptide(L)'
;MWIGFYNYTVILTYLGLISSVYGMTEALDGRFTTAIACLVISGICDMLDGKVARTRERTDDEKRFGIQIDSLCDLICFGAFPAFLGYGLGLRGFWGTTAMCLYVLAAVIRLGFFNVMEEKRQQETTEARKHYQGLPVTSIAIIFPVVYLLRPSFGQQTYLRILIWVMLLVAFLFVSKIKVYKPGNKMMIVIIVAGVIILGKLLHFY
;
A
#
# COMPACT_ATOMS: atom_id res chain seq x y z
N MET A 1 16.39 28.25 -1.07
CA MET A 1 16.37 27.03 -0.24
C MET A 1 14.97 26.46 -0.35
N TRP A 2 14.82 25.22 -0.80
CA TRP A 2 13.52 24.55 -0.89
C TRP A 2 13.20 23.87 0.44
N ILE A 3 11.92 23.82 0.82
CA ILE A 3 11.49 23.16 2.06
C ILE A 3 11.48 21.65 1.83
N GLY A 4 12.21 20.89 2.65
CA GLY A 4 12.20 19.43 2.65
C GLY A 4 13.52 18.78 2.26
N PHE A 5 13.54 17.44 2.32
CA PHE A 5 14.69 16.63 1.92
C PHE A 5 14.41 15.94 0.58
N TYR A 6 15.44 15.88 -0.27
CA TYR A 6 15.37 15.37 -1.65
C TYR A 6 16.49 14.38 -1.98
N ASN A 7 17.04 13.72 -0.97
CA ASN A 7 18.07 12.71 -1.18
C ASN A 7 17.46 11.44 -1.81
N TYR A 8 18.30 10.56 -2.35
CA TYR A 8 17.86 9.35 -3.03
C TYR A 8 17.06 8.39 -2.14
N THR A 9 17.14 8.54 -0.80
CA THR A 9 16.41 7.69 0.15
C THR A 9 14.93 8.05 0.29
N VAL A 10 14.50 9.22 -0.19
CA VAL A 10 13.08 9.64 -0.23
C VAL A 10 12.55 9.81 -1.65
N ILE A 11 13.43 9.95 -2.65
CA ILE A 11 13.03 10.01 -4.06
C ILE A 11 12.21 8.78 -4.47
N LEU A 12 12.59 7.59 -3.98
CA LEU A 12 11.88 6.37 -4.33
C LEU A 12 10.44 6.36 -3.79
N THR A 13 10.22 6.84 -2.56
CA THR A 13 8.90 7.06 -1.98
C THR A 13 8.09 8.06 -2.81
N TYR A 14 8.72 9.16 -3.26
CA TYR A 14 8.06 10.14 -4.14
C TYR A 14 7.69 9.55 -5.50
N LEU A 15 8.52 8.70 -6.10
CA LEU A 15 8.21 8.00 -7.34
C LEU A 15 7.03 7.03 -7.16
N GLY A 16 6.99 6.32 -6.03
CA GLY A 16 5.85 5.49 -5.65
C GLY A 16 4.56 6.30 -5.57
N LEU A 17 4.60 7.47 -4.93
CA LEU A 17 3.46 8.40 -4.84
C LEU A 17 3.01 8.90 -6.22
N ILE A 18 3.94 9.36 -7.07
CA ILE A 18 3.64 9.83 -8.42
C ILE A 18 2.95 8.73 -9.23
N SER A 19 3.46 7.49 -9.14
CA SER A 19 2.84 6.34 -9.81
C SER A 19 1.41 6.11 -9.32
N SER A 20 1.16 6.17 -8.01
CA SER A 20 -0.18 6.01 -7.45
C SER A 20 -1.15 7.11 -7.86
N VAL A 21 -0.73 8.38 -7.87
CA VAL A 21 -1.58 9.50 -8.30
C VAL A 21 -1.94 9.37 -9.78
N TYR A 22 -0.98 9.03 -10.64
CA TYR A 22 -1.25 8.73 -12.04
C TYR A 22 -2.19 7.52 -12.20
N GLY A 23 -1.98 6.47 -11.40
CA GLY A 23 -2.88 5.32 -11.38
C GLY A 23 -4.31 5.66 -10.97
N MET A 24 -4.50 6.59 -10.03
CA MET A 24 -5.84 7.07 -9.65
C MET A 24 -6.55 7.76 -10.81
N THR A 25 -5.85 8.56 -11.61
CA THR A 25 -6.45 9.20 -12.79
C THR A 25 -6.86 8.15 -13.83
N GLU A 26 -6.00 7.17 -14.09
CA GLU A 26 -6.31 6.06 -15.00
C GLU A 26 -7.51 5.21 -14.50
N ALA A 27 -7.66 5.04 -13.18
CA ALA A 27 -8.81 4.35 -12.59
C ALA A 27 -10.13 5.08 -12.85
N LEU A 28 -10.12 6.41 -12.79
CA LEU A 28 -11.30 7.24 -13.07
C LEU A 28 -11.65 7.25 -14.56
N ASP A 29 -10.65 7.17 -15.43
CA ASP A 29 -10.82 7.08 -16.89
C ASP A 29 -11.18 5.66 -17.37
N GLY A 30 -11.37 4.71 -16.45
CA GLY A 30 -11.74 3.32 -16.76
C GLY A 30 -10.59 2.44 -17.25
N ARG A 31 -9.35 2.95 -17.24
CA ARG A 31 -8.12 2.25 -17.64
C ARG A 31 -7.55 1.44 -16.47
N PHE A 32 -8.35 0.49 -15.98
CA PHE A 32 -8.08 -0.26 -14.75
C PHE A 32 -6.80 -1.09 -14.78
N THR A 33 -6.44 -1.67 -15.93
CA THR A 33 -5.21 -2.46 -16.07
C THR A 33 -3.97 -1.60 -15.78
N THR A 34 -3.90 -0.40 -16.37
CA THR A 34 -2.83 0.58 -16.11
C THR A 34 -2.83 1.04 -14.66
N ALA A 35 -4.01 1.39 -14.12
CA ALA A 35 -4.14 1.81 -12.74
C ALA A 35 -3.62 0.75 -11.75
N ILE A 36 -3.99 -0.52 -11.95
CA ILE A 36 -3.55 -1.61 -11.09
C ILE A 36 -2.05 -1.88 -11.26
N ALA A 37 -1.51 -1.76 -12.47
CA ALA A 37 -0.06 -1.82 -12.68
C ALA A 37 0.67 -0.72 -11.88
N CYS A 38 0.15 0.51 -11.86
CA CYS A 38 0.68 1.57 -11.02
C CYS A 38 0.64 1.23 -9.53
N LEU A 39 -0.44 0.62 -9.03
CA LEU A 39 -0.53 0.18 -7.63
C LEU A 39 0.57 -0.84 -7.29
N VAL A 40 0.81 -1.80 -8.19
CA VAL A 40 1.88 -2.79 -8.03
C VAL A 40 3.26 -2.12 -8.04
N ILE A 41 3.49 -1.17 -8.95
CA ILE A 41 4.74 -0.40 -9.03
C ILE A 41 4.98 0.37 -7.73
N SER A 42 3.98 1.07 -7.20
CA SER A 42 4.07 1.77 -5.91
C SER A 42 4.42 0.81 -4.77
N GLY A 43 3.83 -0.40 -4.74
CA GLY A 43 4.17 -1.44 -3.78
C GLY A 43 5.63 -1.91 -3.88
N ILE A 44 6.16 -2.05 -5.10
CA ILE A 44 7.57 -2.40 -5.31
C ILE A 44 8.49 -1.27 -4.85
N CYS A 45 8.14 0.00 -5.12
CA CYS A 45 8.90 1.16 -4.67
C CYS A 45 9.01 1.22 -3.14
N ASP A 46 7.90 1.05 -2.41
CA ASP A 46 7.86 0.98 -0.94
C ASP A 46 8.75 -0.16 -0.39
N MET A 47 8.67 -1.35 -0.99
CA MET A 47 9.52 -2.46 -0.53
C MET A 47 11.02 -2.19 -0.71
N LEU A 48 11.38 -1.39 -1.71
CA LEU A 48 12.75 -1.04 -2.04
C LEU A 48 13.24 0.17 -1.22
N ASP A 49 12.39 1.16 -0.93
CA ASP A 49 12.80 2.38 -0.22
C ASP A 49 13.26 2.09 1.21
N GLY A 50 12.65 1.13 1.91
CA GLY A 50 13.07 0.73 3.26
C GLY A 50 14.45 0.06 3.29
N LYS A 51 14.93 -0.46 2.16
CA LYS A 51 16.31 -0.95 2.00
C LYS A 51 17.26 0.18 1.62
N VAL A 52 16.86 1.03 0.67
CA VAL A 52 17.66 2.18 0.22
C VAL A 52 17.86 3.17 1.38
N ALA A 53 16.88 3.35 2.26
CA ALA A 53 17.01 4.17 3.46
C ALA A 53 18.09 3.69 4.44
N ARG A 54 18.51 2.42 4.37
CA ARG A 54 19.54 1.81 5.23
C ARG A 54 20.94 1.82 4.61
N THR A 55 21.09 2.21 3.34
CA THR A 55 22.40 2.18 2.66
C THR A 55 23.28 3.37 3.00
N ARG A 56 22.77 4.35 3.73
CA ARG A 56 23.49 5.57 4.09
C ARG A 56 23.19 5.99 5.52
N GLU A 57 24.20 6.58 6.15
CA GLU A 57 24.03 7.33 7.39
C GLU A 57 23.24 8.62 7.12
N ARG A 58 22.06 8.70 7.73
CA ARG A 58 21.14 9.84 7.67
C ARG A 58 21.24 10.62 8.97
N THR A 59 21.13 11.94 8.91
CA THR A 59 20.95 12.76 10.12
C THR A 59 19.63 12.39 10.80
N ASP A 60 19.47 12.73 12.07
CA ASP A 60 18.23 12.39 12.78
C ASP A 60 17.02 13.12 12.21
N ASP A 61 17.20 14.35 11.71
CA ASP A 61 16.16 15.07 10.98
C ASP A 61 15.78 14.38 9.66
N GLU A 62 16.76 13.89 8.89
CA GLU A 62 16.52 13.14 7.65
C GLU A 62 15.78 11.82 7.88
N LYS A 63 16.03 11.15 9.02
CA LYS A 63 15.32 9.93 9.42
C LYS A 63 13.89 10.24 9.83
N ARG A 64 13.69 11.23 10.71
CA ARG A 64 12.35 11.63 11.20
C ARG A 64 11.47 12.13 10.06
N PHE A 65 12.01 12.97 9.18
CA PHE A 65 11.33 13.39 7.97
C PHE A 65 10.98 12.19 7.07
N GLY A 66 11.95 11.29 6.84
CA GLY A 66 11.77 10.06 6.07
C GLY A 66 10.60 9.21 6.58
N ILE A 67 10.49 9.01 7.89
CA ILE A 67 9.41 8.23 8.50
C ILE A 67 8.04 8.89 8.28
N GLN A 68 7.97 10.21 8.43
CA GLN A 68 6.70 10.94 8.24
C GLN A 68 6.26 10.95 6.78
N ILE A 69 7.19 11.22 5.86
CA ILE A 69 6.86 11.30 4.44
C ILE A 69 6.46 9.94 3.87
N ASP A 70 7.11 8.87 4.33
CA ASP A 70 6.78 7.47 4.02
C ASP A 70 5.34 7.16 4.41
N SER A 71 4.98 7.44 5.66
CA SER A 71 3.62 7.19 6.18
C SER A 71 2.52 7.98 5.46
N LEU A 72 2.81 9.24 5.08
CA LEU A 72 1.88 10.06 4.31
C LEU A 72 1.72 9.53 2.87
N CYS A 73 2.82 9.10 2.25
CA CYS A 73 2.78 8.48 0.92
C CYS A 73 2.04 7.13 0.96
N ASP A 74 2.29 6.31 1.98
CA ASP A 74 1.60 5.04 2.23
C ASP A 74 0.09 5.20 2.31
N LEU A 75 -0.37 6.25 3.01
CA LEU A 75 -1.79 6.53 3.10
C LEU A 75 -2.40 6.84 1.72
N ILE A 76 -1.69 7.55 0.85
CA ILE A 76 -2.17 7.89 -0.49
C ILE A 76 -2.10 6.64 -1.40
N CYS A 77 -0.95 5.96 -1.43
CA CYS A 77 -0.66 4.81 -2.28
C CYS A 77 -1.50 3.57 -1.93
N PHE A 78 -1.70 3.30 -0.64
CA PHE A 78 -2.30 2.05 -0.18
C PHE A 78 -3.60 2.26 0.62
N GLY A 79 -3.87 3.46 1.12
CA GLY A 79 -5.15 3.81 1.72
C GLY A 79 -6.14 4.38 0.70
N ALA A 80 -5.81 5.51 0.08
CA ALA A 80 -6.71 6.21 -0.82
C ALA A 80 -6.84 5.49 -2.18
N PHE A 81 -5.73 5.07 -2.78
CA PHE A 81 -5.74 4.53 -4.14
C PHE A 81 -6.65 3.30 -4.32
N PRO A 82 -6.63 2.29 -3.43
CA PRO A 82 -7.55 1.16 -3.55
C PRO A 82 -9.04 1.55 -3.44
N ALA A 83 -9.36 2.60 -2.68
CA ALA A 83 -10.72 3.14 -2.64
C ALA A 83 -11.11 3.80 -3.98
N PHE A 84 -10.21 4.54 -4.61
CA PHE A 84 -10.43 5.08 -5.96
C PHE A 84 -10.61 3.99 -7.02
N LEU A 85 -9.80 2.93 -6.96
CA LEU A 85 -9.97 1.75 -7.81
C LEU A 85 -11.33 1.09 -7.58
N GLY A 86 -11.74 0.91 -6.33
CA GLY A 86 -13.06 0.38 -5.98
C GLY A 86 -14.20 1.22 -6.56
N TYR A 87 -14.13 2.54 -6.37
CA TYR A 87 -15.12 3.47 -6.91
C TYR A 87 -15.19 3.42 -8.46
N GLY A 88 -14.04 3.46 -9.13
CA GLY A 88 -13.95 3.37 -10.59
C GLY A 88 -14.52 2.06 -11.13
N LEU A 89 -14.26 0.93 -10.45
CA LEU A 89 -14.81 -0.38 -10.81
C LEU A 89 -16.33 -0.50 -10.59
N GLY A 90 -16.94 0.47 -9.90
CA GLY A 90 -18.38 0.56 -9.71
C GLY A 90 -18.86 0.29 -8.28
N LEU A 91 -18.00 0.33 -7.25
CA LEU A 91 -18.49 0.38 -5.86
C LEU A 91 -19.24 1.69 -5.63
N ARG A 92 -20.57 1.60 -5.72
CA ARG A 92 -21.51 2.71 -5.52
C ARG A 92 -22.58 2.33 -4.52
N GLY A 93 -23.34 3.34 -4.08
CA GLY A 93 -24.40 3.19 -3.10
C GLY A 93 -23.87 3.01 -1.67
N PHE A 94 -24.79 2.89 -0.72
CA PHE A 94 -24.49 2.89 0.71
C PHE A 94 -23.39 1.89 1.09
N TRP A 95 -23.54 0.62 0.72
CA TRP A 95 -22.59 -0.44 1.09
C TRP A 95 -21.20 -0.26 0.49
N GLY A 96 -21.12 0.17 -0.79
CA GLY A 96 -19.84 0.42 -1.45
C GLY A 96 -19.10 1.58 -0.80
N THR A 97 -19.79 2.71 -0.60
CA THR A 97 -19.22 3.90 0.05
C THR A 97 -18.79 3.61 1.48
N THR A 98 -19.61 2.92 2.27
CA THR A 98 -19.26 2.55 3.66
C THR A 98 -18.02 1.66 3.70
N ALA A 99 -17.90 0.67 2.82
CA ALA A 99 -16.72 -0.20 2.78
C ALA A 99 -15.43 0.58 2.45
N MET A 100 -15.48 1.50 1.49
CA MET A 100 -14.36 2.37 1.15
C MET A 100 -13.98 3.31 2.30
N CYS A 101 -14.96 3.92 2.97
CA CYS A 101 -14.72 4.78 4.13
C CYS A 101 -14.07 4.02 5.29
N LEU A 102 -14.59 2.83 5.63
CA LEU A 102 -14.04 2.00 6.69
C LEU A 102 -12.62 1.51 6.35
N TYR A 103 -12.37 1.17 5.08
CA TYR A 103 -11.04 0.79 4.60
C TYR A 103 -10.01 1.91 4.78
N VAL A 104 -10.32 3.13 4.30
CA VAL A 104 -9.41 4.28 4.42
C VAL A 104 -9.20 4.64 5.89
N LEU A 105 -10.27 4.66 6.69
CA LEU A 105 -10.19 4.93 8.12
C LEU A 105 -9.28 3.91 8.84
N ALA A 106 -9.44 2.62 8.55
CA ALA A 106 -8.60 1.58 9.10
C ALA A 106 -7.12 1.74 8.71
N ALA A 107 -6.83 2.14 7.46
CA ALA A 107 -5.48 2.42 7.00
C ALA A 107 -4.85 3.59 7.78
N VAL A 108 -5.59 4.69 7.98
CA VAL A 108 -5.13 5.85 8.77
C VAL A 108 -4.86 5.45 10.23
N ILE A 109 -5.80 4.77 10.88
CA ILE A 109 -5.65 4.32 12.28
C ILE A 109 -4.41 3.44 12.42
N ARG A 110 -4.22 2.51 11.48
CA ARG A 110 -3.07 1.63 11.45
C ARG A 110 -1.76 2.41 11.35
N LEU A 111 -1.62 3.27 10.34
CA LEU A 111 -0.40 4.04 10.12
C LEU A 111 -0.08 4.94 11.33
N GLY A 112 -1.07 5.64 11.86
CA GLY A 112 -0.92 6.47 13.06
C GLY A 112 -0.47 5.67 14.29
N PHE A 113 -1.11 4.52 14.55
CA PHE A 113 -0.71 3.64 15.66
C PHE A 113 0.73 3.14 15.49
N PHE A 114 1.10 2.71 14.30
CA PHE A 114 2.45 2.21 14.03
C PHE A 114 3.53 3.28 14.17
N ASN A 115 3.24 4.51 13.75
CA ASN A 115 4.17 5.65 13.87
C ASN A 115 4.44 5.98 15.33
N VAL A 116 3.40 6.09 16.15
CA VAL A 116 3.54 6.38 17.59
C VAL A 116 4.26 5.25 18.32
N MET A 117 3.95 3.99 18.00
CA MET A 117 4.60 2.84 18.62
C MET A 117 6.06 2.70 18.19
N GLU A 118 6.41 3.07 16.95
CA GLU A 118 7.80 3.07 16.49
C GLU A 118 8.62 4.20 17.12
N GLU A 119 8.03 5.40 17.27
CA GLU A 119 8.69 6.51 17.98
C GLU A 119 9.00 6.14 19.44
N LYS A 120 8.02 5.59 20.18
CA LYS A 120 8.24 5.11 21.56
C LYS A 120 9.35 4.06 21.64
N ARG A 121 9.35 3.09 20.71
CA ARG A 121 10.38 2.04 20.68
C ARG A 121 11.78 2.60 20.45
N GLN A 122 11.92 3.57 19.54
CA GLN A 122 13.21 4.20 19.26
C GLN A 122 13.76 4.98 20.46
N GLN A 123 12.89 5.44 21.37
CA GLN A 123 13.29 6.03 22.64
C GLN A 123 13.72 4.98 23.68
N GLU A 124 13.19 3.75 23.61
CA GLU A 124 13.45 2.68 24.58
C GLU A 124 14.62 1.76 24.21
N THR A 125 14.86 1.46 22.92
CA THR A 125 15.90 0.51 22.50
C THR A 125 16.38 0.70 21.06
N THR A 126 17.69 0.47 20.83
CA THR A 126 18.33 0.45 19.51
C THR A 126 18.25 -0.91 18.80
N GLU A 127 17.71 -1.96 19.44
CA GLU A 127 17.63 -3.30 18.85
C GLU A 127 16.68 -3.39 17.63
N ALA A 128 17.02 -4.27 16.68
CA ALA A 128 16.21 -4.50 15.49
C ALA A 128 14.89 -5.25 15.80
N ARG A 129 13.77 -4.69 15.35
CA ARG A 129 12.40 -5.25 15.55
C ARG A 129 12.28 -6.67 14.98
N LYS A 130 11.88 -7.65 15.82
CA LYS A 130 11.61 -9.05 15.40
C LYS A 130 10.16 -9.30 14.94
N HIS A 131 9.17 -8.45 15.30
CA HIS A 131 7.74 -8.68 15.02
C HIS A 131 6.96 -7.39 14.67
N TYR A 132 5.95 -7.46 13.79
CA TYR A 132 4.96 -6.39 13.56
C TYR A 132 3.56 -6.83 14.06
N GLN A 133 2.68 -5.87 14.40
CA GLN A 133 1.30 -6.15 14.82
C GLN A 133 0.29 -5.76 13.71
N GLY A 134 -0.29 -6.75 13.02
CA GLY A 134 -1.32 -6.56 11.98
C GLY A 134 -0.75 -6.50 10.55
N LEU A 135 -1.61 -6.60 9.55
CA LEU A 135 -1.27 -6.71 8.13
C LEU A 135 -0.79 -5.37 7.50
N PRO A 136 0.45 -5.24 6.99
CA PRO A 136 0.96 -4.00 6.39
C PRO A 136 0.02 -3.40 5.35
N VAL A 137 -0.12 -2.05 5.30
CA VAL A 137 -1.00 -1.40 4.32
C VAL A 137 -0.58 -1.75 2.89
N THR A 138 0.72 -1.88 2.68
CA THR A 138 1.38 -2.28 1.43
C THR A 138 0.94 -3.64 0.89
N SER A 139 0.35 -4.49 1.74
CA SER A 139 -0.22 -5.79 1.33
C SER A 139 -1.33 -5.64 0.28
N ILE A 140 -2.01 -4.49 0.23
CA ILE A 140 -3.05 -4.23 -0.77
C ILE A 140 -2.50 -4.20 -2.20
N ALA A 141 -1.21 -3.88 -2.38
CA ALA A 141 -0.53 -3.90 -3.67
C ALA A 141 -0.41 -5.30 -4.28
N ILE A 142 -0.74 -6.36 -3.52
CA ILE A 142 -0.88 -7.73 -4.02
C ILE A 142 -2.34 -8.18 -3.98
N ILE A 143 -3.03 -7.94 -2.88
CA ILE A 143 -4.41 -8.41 -2.68
C ILE A 143 -5.32 -7.84 -3.79
N PHE A 144 -5.24 -6.54 -4.06
CA PHE A 144 -6.14 -5.89 -5.01
C PHE A 144 -5.92 -6.37 -6.46
N PRO A 145 -4.68 -6.43 -6.99
CA PRO A 145 -4.45 -7.01 -8.31
C PRO A 145 -4.91 -8.47 -8.44
N VAL A 146 -4.69 -9.30 -7.42
CA VAL A 146 -5.16 -10.70 -7.43
C VAL A 146 -6.68 -10.76 -7.52
N VAL A 147 -7.39 -9.96 -6.73
CA VAL A 147 -8.85 -9.87 -6.78
C VAL A 147 -9.33 -9.40 -8.15
N TYR A 148 -8.64 -8.41 -8.75
CA TYR A 148 -8.97 -7.94 -10.10
C TYR A 148 -8.76 -9.01 -11.18
N LEU A 149 -7.69 -9.81 -11.11
CA LEU A 149 -7.46 -10.92 -12.05
C LEU A 149 -8.56 -11.98 -12.00
N LEU A 150 -9.28 -12.09 -10.89
CA LEU A 150 -10.44 -12.98 -10.77
C LEU A 150 -11.73 -12.39 -11.37
N ARG A 151 -11.74 -11.11 -11.77
CA ARG A 151 -12.91 -10.43 -12.33
C ARG A 151 -13.58 -11.19 -13.48
N PRO A 152 -12.86 -11.75 -14.48
CA PRO A 152 -13.50 -12.48 -15.59
C PRO A 152 -14.25 -13.75 -15.15
N SER A 153 -13.93 -14.30 -13.99
CA SER A 153 -14.55 -15.53 -13.47
C SER A 153 -15.93 -15.29 -12.84
N PHE A 154 -16.32 -14.03 -12.63
CA PHE A 154 -17.54 -13.67 -11.93
C PHE A 154 -18.38 -12.67 -12.73
N GLY A 155 -19.71 -12.75 -12.59
CA GLY A 155 -20.59 -11.68 -13.06
C GLY A 155 -20.35 -10.37 -12.30
N GLN A 156 -20.57 -9.22 -12.94
CA GLN A 156 -20.27 -7.89 -12.39
C GLN A 156 -20.83 -7.69 -10.96
N GLN A 157 -22.08 -8.09 -10.70
CA GLN A 157 -22.69 -7.90 -9.38
C GLN A 157 -22.10 -8.80 -8.29
N THR A 158 -21.62 -9.98 -8.67
CA THR A 158 -20.93 -10.89 -7.74
C THR A 158 -19.53 -10.36 -7.45
N TYR A 159 -18.83 -9.89 -8.48
CA TYR A 159 -17.52 -9.26 -8.36
C TYR A 159 -17.54 -8.04 -7.42
N LEU A 160 -18.51 -7.13 -7.57
CA LEU A 160 -18.64 -5.97 -6.69
C LEU A 160 -18.91 -6.36 -5.23
N ARG A 161 -19.72 -7.40 -5.00
CA ARG A 161 -19.95 -7.93 -3.65
C ARG A 161 -18.68 -8.52 -3.04
N ILE A 162 -17.91 -9.29 -3.81
CA ILE A 162 -16.61 -9.81 -3.38
C ILE A 162 -15.69 -8.65 -3.00
N LEU A 163 -15.62 -7.60 -3.83
CA LEU A 163 -14.73 -6.47 -3.59
C LEU A 163 -15.11 -5.70 -2.31
N ILE A 164 -16.41 -5.50 -2.03
CA ILE A 164 -16.88 -4.95 -0.74
C ILE A 164 -16.38 -5.80 0.43
N TRP A 165 -16.58 -7.12 0.39
CA TRP A 165 -16.16 -8.01 1.47
C TRP A 165 -14.64 -8.04 1.64
N VAL A 166 -13.88 -8.00 0.55
CA VAL A 166 -12.42 -7.89 0.59
C VAL A 166 -11.99 -6.59 1.27
N MET A 167 -12.57 -5.45 0.89
CA MET A 167 -12.21 -4.16 1.51
C MET A 167 -12.53 -4.14 3.01
N LEU A 168 -13.68 -4.68 3.43
CA LEU A 168 -14.04 -4.79 4.84
C LEU A 168 -13.12 -5.76 5.60
N LEU A 169 -12.78 -6.90 4.98
CA LEU A 169 -11.84 -7.87 5.57
C LEU A 169 -10.47 -7.24 5.76
N VAL A 170 -9.93 -6.55 4.75
CA VAL A 170 -8.63 -5.89 4.83
C VAL A 170 -8.67 -4.76 5.88
N ALA A 171 -9.74 -3.97 5.93
CA ALA A 171 -9.93 -2.94 6.95
C ALA A 171 -9.86 -3.54 8.36
N PHE A 172 -10.56 -4.65 8.59
CA PHE A 172 -10.50 -5.38 9.85
C PHE A 172 -9.08 -5.89 10.16
N LEU A 173 -8.38 -6.46 9.17
CA LEU A 173 -7.00 -6.96 9.33
C LEU A 173 -5.97 -5.85 9.60
N PHE A 174 -6.19 -4.63 9.09
CA PHE A 174 -5.33 -3.48 9.35
C PHE A 174 -5.31 -3.08 10.82
N VAL A 175 -6.47 -3.14 11.49
CA VAL A 175 -6.65 -2.74 12.90
C VAL A 175 -6.55 -3.93 13.87
N SER A 176 -6.58 -5.16 13.36
CA SER A 176 -6.46 -6.37 14.17
C SER A 176 -5.08 -6.53 14.80
N LYS A 177 -5.06 -6.98 16.07
CA LYS A 177 -3.83 -7.26 16.84
C LYS A 177 -3.13 -8.58 16.45
N ILE A 178 -3.38 -9.10 15.25
CA ILE A 178 -2.78 -10.35 14.77
C ILE A 178 -1.27 -10.10 14.61
N LYS A 179 -0.42 -10.84 15.31
CA LYS A 179 1.04 -10.71 15.14
C LYS A 179 1.43 -11.20 13.76
N VAL A 180 1.88 -10.31 12.88
CA VAL A 180 2.38 -10.66 11.55
C VAL A 180 3.90 -10.67 11.60
N TYR A 181 4.49 -11.80 11.24
CA TYR A 181 5.94 -11.96 11.24
C TYR A 181 6.56 -11.04 10.19
N LYS A 182 7.70 -10.41 10.51
CA LYS A 182 8.43 -9.61 9.52
C LYS A 182 8.84 -10.53 8.36
N PRO A 183 8.43 -10.24 7.11
CA PRO A 183 8.89 -11.04 5.99
C PRO A 183 10.41 -10.90 5.90
N GLY A 184 11.13 -12.02 6.03
CA GLY A 184 12.57 -12.04 5.79
C GLY A 184 12.90 -11.73 4.34
N ASN A 185 14.18 -11.48 4.04
CA ASN A 185 14.62 -11.12 2.68
C ASN A 185 14.15 -12.10 1.60
N LYS A 186 14.10 -13.40 1.90
CA LYS A 186 13.58 -14.44 0.98
C LYS A 186 12.09 -14.23 0.65
N MET A 187 11.28 -13.89 1.66
CA MET A 187 9.85 -13.65 1.48
C MET A 187 9.58 -12.32 0.74
N MET A 188 10.39 -11.28 0.96
CA MET A 188 10.32 -10.06 0.15
C MET A 188 10.60 -10.34 -1.33
N ILE A 189 11.58 -11.18 -1.66
CA ILE A 189 11.85 -11.57 -3.05
C ILE A 189 10.63 -12.28 -3.64
N VAL A 190 10.00 -13.20 -2.89
CA VAL A 190 8.78 -13.87 -3.34
C VAL A 190 7.65 -12.88 -3.63
N ILE A 191 7.45 -11.88 -2.75
CA ILE A 191 6.44 -10.83 -2.91
C ILE A 191 6.72 -9.97 -4.16
N ILE A 192 7.98 -9.58 -4.40
CA ILE A 192 8.38 -8.83 -5.60
C ILE A 192 8.15 -9.68 -6.86
N VAL A 193 8.60 -10.93 -6.86
CA VAL A 193 8.42 -11.85 -8.00
C VAL A 193 6.92 -12.07 -8.27
N ALA A 194 6.10 -12.24 -7.24
CA ALA A 194 4.66 -12.33 -7.38
C ALA A 194 4.07 -11.04 -8.01
N GLY A 195 4.51 -9.87 -7.56
CA GLY A 195 4.13 -8.58 -8.15
C GLY A 195 4.49 -8.48 -9.63
N VAL A 196 5.71 -8.88 -10.01
CA VAL A 196 6.16 -8.91 -11.41
C VAL A 196 5.34 -9.89 -12.25
N ILE A 197 5.05 -11.08 -11.74
CA ILE A 197 4.20 -12.07 -12.43
C ILE A 197 2.79 -11.52 -12.63
N ILE A 198 2.22 -10.88 -11.61
CA ILE A 198 0.92 -10.22 -11.70
C ILE A 198 0.94 -9.14 -12.78
N LEU A 199 1.98 -8.30 -12.80
CA LEU A 199 2.14 -7.24 -13.79
C LEU A 199 2.24 -7.82 -15.22
N GLY A 200 3.02 -8.88 -15.41
CA GLY A 200 3.12 -9.59 -16.69
C GLY A 200 1.79 -10.19 -17.13
N LYS A 201 1.00 -10.75 -16.21
CA LYS A 201 -0.35 -11.24 -16.53
C LYS A 201 -1.31 -10.12 -16.90
N LEU A 202 -1.28 -9.00 -16.18
CA LEU A 202 -2.12 -7.83 -16.47
C LEU A 202 -1.89 -7.31 -17.88
N LEU A 203 -0.64 -7.29 -18.34
CA LEU A 203 -0.25 -6.82 -19.68
C LEU A 203 -0.52 -7.83 -20.81
N HIS A 204 -0.70 -9.12 -20.50
CA HIS A 204 -0.92 -10.17 -21.50
C HIS A 204 -2.41 -10.48 -21.72
N PHE A 205 -3.26 -10.31 -20.70
CA PHE A 205 -4.68 -10.67 -20.76
C PHE A 205 -5.60 -9.49 -21.16
N TYR A 206 -5.08 -8.26 -21.20
CA TYR A 206 -5.80 -7.03 -21.50
C TYR A 206 -4.95 -6.11 -22.37
#